data_AF-A0AAE0VG10-F1
#
_entry.id   AF-A0AAE0VG10-F1
#
_cell.length_a   1.000
_cell.length_b   1.000
_cell.length_c   1.000
_cell.angle_alpha   90.00
_cell.angle_beta   90.00
_cell.angle_gamma   90.00
#
_symmetry.space_group_name_H-M   'P 1'
#
loop_
_entity.id
_entity.type
_entity.pdbx_description
1 polymer ?
#
loop_
_entity_poly.entity_id
_entity_poly.type
_entity_poly.pdbx_seq_one_letter_code
_entity_poly.pdbx_strand_id
1 'polypeptide(L)'
;MKASLFIAFVGLFETVDGWVNAYDGPFTFACPQHEFISHISSIHDNSKEDRIWDFRCSSLSTLNVNTEYFNTETCFWSDEIRSKIVLN
;
A
#
# COMPACT_ATOMS: atom_id res chain seq x y z
N MET A 1 -32.38 34.45 -4.06
CA MET A 1 -33.22 33.59 -3.20
C MET A 1 -32.83 32.15 -3.48
N LYS A 2 -32.62 31.39 -2.41
CA LYS A 2 -31.93 30.09 -2.36
C LYS A 2 -32.77 28.97 -2.98
N ALA A 3 -32.08 27.97 -3.54
CA ALA A 3 -32.46 26.57 -3.37
C ALA A 3 -31.17 25.72 -3.45
N SER A 4 -30.65 25.34 -2.29
CA SER A 4 -29.57 24.36 -2.16
C SER A 4 -30.20 22.97 -2.11
N LEU A 5 -29.79 22.08 -3.01
CA LEU A 5 -30.15 20.66 -2.96
C LEU A 5 -29.00 19.89 -2.30
N PHE A 6 -29.23 19.43 -1.07
CA PHE A 6 -28.30 18.59 -0.32
C PHE A 6 -28.44 17.14 -0.78
N ILE A 7 -27.43 16.62 -1.47
CA ILE A 7 -27.27 15.17 -1.65
C ILE A 7 -26.35 14.70 -0.53
N ALA A 8 -26.93 13.98 0.45
CA ALA A 8 -26.18 13.25 1.45
C ALA A 8 -25.50 12.06 0.76
N PHE A 9 -24.32 12.29 0.19
CA PHE A 9 -23.43 11.19 -0.19
C PHE A 9 -22.83 10.67 1.12
N VAL A 10 -23.43 9.63 1.68
CA VAL A 10 -22.71 8.73 2.58
C VAL A 10 -21.50 8.30 1.75
N GLY A 11 -20.33 8.83 2.07
CA GLY A 11 -19.12 8.53 1.34
C GLY A 11 -18.91 7.03 1.37
N LEU A 12 -19.31 6.34 0.31
CA LEU A 12 -18.60 5.16 -0.14
C LEU A 12 -17.17 5.63 -0.26
N PHE A 13 -16.35 5.24 0.71
CA PHE A 13 -14.91 5.36 0.63
C PHE A 13 -14.54 4.52 -0.60
N GLU A 14 -14.38 5.16 -1.76
CA GLU A 14 -13.65 4.53 -2.85
C GLU A 14 -12.23 4.39 -2.32
N THR A 15 -11.93 3.24 -1.72
CA THR A 15 -10.55 2.80 -1.60
C THR A 15 -10.11 2.56 -3.04
N VAL A 16 -9.60 3.60 -3.69
CA VAL A 16 -8.73 3.38 -4.83
C VAL A 16 -7.51 2.68 -4.22
N ASP A 17 -7.53 1.35 -4.22
CA ASP A 17 -6.33 0.53 -4.16
C ASP A 17 -5.52 0.99 -5.39
N GLY A 18 -4.62 1.93 -5.15
CA GLY A 18 -4.31 2.96 -6.13
C GLY A 18 -2.85 3.32 -6.05
N TRP A 19 -2.22 3.34 -7.22
CA TRP A 19 -0.82 3.72 -7.40
C TRP A 19 -0.49 4.98 -6.60
N VAL A 20 0.53 4.89 -5.75
CA VAL A 20 0.95 6.01 -4.87
C VAL A 20 1.73 7.08 -5.62
N ASN A 21 2.12 6.80 -6.86
CA ASN A 21 2.77 7.73 -7.77
C ASN A 21 2.32 7.52 -9.22
N ALA A 22 2.47 8.58 -10.01
CA ALA A 22 2.56 8.48 -11.46
C ALA A 22 4.03 8.27 -11.88
N TYR A 23 4.26 7.90 -13.14
CA TYR A 23 5.60 7.91 -13.73
C TYR A 23 6.25 9.28 -13.62
N ASP A 24 7.58 9.31 -13.45
CA ASP A 24 8.42 10.46 -13.14
C ASP A 24 8.00 11.22 -11.86
N GLY A 25 7.09 10.63 -11.09
CA GLY A 25 6.49 11.22 -9.90
C GLY A 25 7.17 10.72 -8.63
N PRO A 26 7.61 11.61 -7.73
CA PRO A 26 8.10 11.21 -6.43
C PRO A 26 6.94 10.69 -5.57
N PHE A 27 7.25 9.84 -4.60
CA PHE A 27 6.32 9.52 -3.53
C PHE A 27 7.04 9.34 -2.19
N THR A 28 6.24 9.42 -1.13
CA THR A 28 6.62 8.97 0.20
C THR A 28 5.43 8.19 0.74
N PHE A 29 5.69 6.95 1.14
CA PHE A 29 4.66 6.08 1.70
C PHE A 29 5.09 5.62 3.09
N ALA A 30 4.19 5.71 4.05
CA ALA A 30 4.39 5.23 5.41
C ALA A 30 3.08 4.64 5.92
N CYS A 31 3.17 3.47 6.55
CA CYS A 31 2.02 2.89 7.23
C CYS A 31 1.68 3.69 8.50
N PRO A 32 0.39 3.72 8.91
CA PRO A 32 -0.03 4.23 10.20
C PRO A 32 0.73 3.59 11.37
N GLN A 33 0.64 4.22 12.53
CA GLN A 33 1.30 3.72 13.74
C GLN A 33 0.83 2.28 14.07
N HIS A 34 1.78 1.40 14.41
CA HIS A 34 1.55 -0.03 14.70
C HIS A 34 1.12 -0.90 13.52
N GLU A 35 1.24 -0.39 12.29
CA GLU A 35 1.08 -1.17 11.07
C GLU A 35 2.43 -1.34 10.35
N PHE A 36 2.49 -2.35 9.49
CA PHE A 36 3.64 -2.65 8.66
C PHE A 36 3.19 -2.82 7.20
N ILE A 37 4.12 -2.58 6.26
CA ILE A 37 3.86 -2.82 4.85
C ILE A 37 3.72 -4.34 4.65
N SER A 38 2.53 -4.76 4.22
CA SER A 38 2.16 -6.15 4.00
C SER A 38 2.12 -6.53 2.52
N HIS A 39 2.05 -5.54 1.64
CA HIS A 39 2.00 -5.72 0.19
C HIS A 39 2.80 -4.63 -0.52
N ILE A 40 3.52 -5.03 -1.56
CA ILE A 40 4.18 -4.12 -2.50
C ILE A 40 3.95 -4.67 -3.91
N SER A 41 3.43 -3.83 -4.80
CA SER A 41 3.27 -4.12 -6.23
C SER A 41 3.84 -2.96 -7.05
N SER A 42 4.34 -3.25 -8.25
CA SER A 42 4.80 -2.22 -9.18
C SER A 42 4.57 -2.62 -10.62
N ILE A 43 4.42 -1.61 -11.49
CA ILE A 43 4.42 -1.78 -12.94
C ILE A 43 5.57 -0.97 -13.51
N HIS A 44 6.46 -1.63 -14.24
CA HIS A 44 7.53 -1.01 -15.02
C HIS A 44 7.05 -0.73 -16.44
N ASP A 45 7.43 0.43 -16.97
CA ASP A 45 7.26 0.77 -18.39
C ASP A 45 8.62 1.00 -19.02
N ASN A 46 9.06 0.09 -19.89
CA ASN A 46 10.36 0.17 -20.58
C ASN A 46 10.49 1.41 -21.49
N SER A 47 9.40 2.04 -21.92
CA SER A 47 9.53 3.28 -22.70
C SER A 47 9.92 4.46 -21.81
N LYS A 48 9.61 4.40 -20.52
CA LYS A 48 9.92 5.45 -19.53
C LYS A 48 11.14 5.08 -18.68
N GLU A 49 11.46 3.78 -18.62
CA GLU A 49 12.45 3.20 -17.69
C GLU A 49 12.14 3.59 -16.24
N ASP A 50 10.84 3.55 -15.90
CA ASP A 50 10.32 3.98 -14.60
C ASP A 50 9.15 3.11 -14.12
N ARG A 51 8.82 3.22 -12.82
CA ARG A 51 7.83 2.41 -12.11
C ARG A 51 6.79 3.23 -11.38
N ILE A 52 5.55 2.74 -11.45
CA ILE A 52 4.49 3.10 -10.52
C ILE A 52 4.36 2.04 -9.43
N TRP A 53 4.02 2.47 -8.22
CA TRP A 53 4.06 1.63 -7.03
C TRP A 53 2.71 1.59 -6.31
N ASP A 54 2.38 0.45 -5.74
CA ASP A 54 1.21 0.23 -4.88
C ASP A 54 1.68 -0.46 -3.59
N PHE A 55 1.16 0.00 -2.45
CA PHE A 55 1.52 -0.45 -1.13
C PHE A 55 0.27 -0.69 -0.29
N ARG A 56 0.28 -1.76 0.51
CA ARG A 56 -0.74 -1.96 1.55
C ARG A 56 -0.12 -2.16 2.90
N CYS A 57 -0.85 -1.72 3.91
CA CYS A 57 -0.50 -1.87 5.31
C CYS A 57 -1.35 -2.97 5.97
N SER A 58 -0.82 -3.55 7.03
CA SER A 58 -1.50 -4.54 7.86
C SER A 58 -1.06 -4.35 9.31
N SER A 59 -1.93 -4.71 10.25
CA SER A 59 -1.59 -4.76 11.67
C SER A 59 -1.41 -6.19 12.13
N LEU A 60 -0.62 -6.39 13.19
CA LEU A 60 -0.44 -7.72 13.80
C LEU A 60 -1.76 -8.33 14.26
N SER A 61 -2.77 -7.52 14.61
CA SER A 61 -4.08 -8.01 15.00
C SER A 61 -4.88 -8.65 13.85
N THR A 62 -4.50 -8.40 12.60
CA THR A 62 -5.14 -9.04 11.43
C THR A 62 -4.56 -10.42 11.13
N LEU A 63 -3.34 -10.69 11.58
CA LEU A 63 -2.74 -12.01 11.53
C LEU A 63 -3.26 -12.75 12.77
N ASN A 64 -4.17 -13.71 12.63
CA ASN A 64 -4.65 -14.55 13.74
C ASN A 64 -3.51 -15.46 14.24
N VAL A 65 -2.47 -14.86 14.80
CA VAL A 65 -1.23 -15.49 15.20
C VAL A 65 -1.16 -15.44 16.71
N ASN A 66 -0.90 -16.60 17.31
CA ASN A 66 -0.64 -16.68 18.73
C ASN A 66 0.66 -15.92 18.99
N THR A 67 0.56 -14.80 19.70
CA THR A 67 1.64 -13.85 19.97
C THR A 67 2.81 -14.43 20.75
N GLU A 68 2.71 -15.67 21.23
CA GLU A 68 3.75 -16.42 21.93
C GLU A 68 4.83 -16.99 20.98
N TYR A 69 4.55 -17.13 19.68
CA TYR A 69 5.46 -17.76 18.71
C TYR A 69 6.00 -16.80 17.64
N PHE A 70 5.50 -15.57 17.60
CA PHE A 70 5.91 -14.57 16.61
C PHE A 70 6.89 -13.58 17.26
N ASN A 71 8.14 -14.03 17.40
CA ASN A 71 9.24 -13.15 17.77
C ASN A 71 9.50 -12.23 16.57
N THR A 72 9.11 -10.96 16.64
CA THR A 72 9.27 -9.95 15.58
C THR A 72 10.74 -9.56 15.31
N GLU A 73 11.70 -10.34 15.77
CA GLU A 73 13.13 -10.07 15.60
C GLU A 73 13.62 -10.34 14.17
N THR A 74 12.81 -11.01 13.34
CA THR A 74 13.15 -11.26 11.93
C THR A 74 11.98 -10.93 11.00
N CYS A 75 11.89 -9.65 10.58
CA CYS A 75 11.11 -9.29 9.39
C CYS A 75 11.98 -9.57 8.14
N PHE A 76 11.60 -10.58 7.36
CA PHE A 76 12.15 -10.78 6.03
C PHE A 76 11.06 -10.65 4.98
N TRP A 77 11.37 -9.98 3.88
CA TRP A 77 10.51 -9.98 2.71
C TRP A 77 10.34 -11.41 2.18
N SER A 78 9.12 -11.76 1.77
CA SER A 78 8.88 -13.01 1.04
C SER A 78 9.74 -13.06 -0.22
N ASP A 79 10.08 -14.26 -0.68
CA ASP A 79 10.91 -14.44 -1.88
C ASP A 79 10.24 -13.83 -3.13
N GLU A 80 8.90 -13.73 -3.14
CA GLU A 80 8.14 -13.03 -4.17
C GLU A 80 8.41 -11.51 -4.17
N ILE A 81 8.44 -10.88 -2.99
CA ILE A 81 8.76 -9.44 -2.87
C ILE A 81 10.25 -9.20 -3.19
N ARG A 82 11.14 -10.10 -2.76
CA ARG A 82 12.58 -10.04 -3.09
C ARG A 82 12.82 -10.10 -4.59
N SER A 83 12.13 -10.99 -5.30
CA SER A 83 12.31 -11.15 -6.75
C SER A 83 11.72 -10.00 -7.58
N LYS A 84 10.82 -9.18 -7.03
CA LYS A 84 10.18 -8.05 -7.73
C LYS A 84 10.78 -6.68 -7.41
N ILE A 85 11.33 -6.50 -6.20
CA ILE A 85 11.98 -5.24 -5.77
C ILE A 85 13.46 -5.21 -6.16
N VAL A 86 14.11 -6.37 -6.32
CA VAL A 86 15.47 -6.41 -6.89
C VAL A 86 15.35 -6.06 -8.37
N LEU A 87 15.57 -4.78 -8.65
CA LEU A 87 15.83 -4.22 -9.96
C LEU A 87 16.96 -5.03 -10.62
N ASN A 88 16.62 -5.85 -11.60
CA ASN A 88 17.48 -6.06 -12.74
C ASN A 88 17.05 -5.08 -13.82
#